data_AF-A0AAE3VHX4-F1
#
_entry.id   AF-A0AAE3VHX4-F1
#
_cell.length_a   1.000
_cell.length_b   1.000
_cell.length_c   1.000
_cell.angle_alpha   90.00
_cell.angle_beta   90.00
_cell.angle_gamma   90.00
#
_symmetry.space_group_name_H-M   'P 1'
#
loop_
_entity.id
_entity.type
_entity.pdbx_description
1 polymer ?
#
loop_
_entity_poly.entity_id
_entity_poly.type
_entity_poly.pdbx_seq_one_letter_code
_entity_poly.pdbx_strand_id
1 'polypeptide(L)'
;MLMVGWLAQAYFFCKLKRCRRTPFDRQRMNVASSSKNAAFDLFISYKSEDVMLARWLSEQLIAAGIKVWFVEYCIPMRRQEDFQQFIDEGCHNSKSALFITNERFVSSVHCCGEVERLLQRPHSTKGMLLEICNPKEPLLHEKYTGMLAARHFDYTGTSSDALRFVLESLGRRYRHPTITSEHPQRETFSFGVISYSLDMTGWDIKSRGDWWTPKAGNEGGPKFSKRIGGMRVSGNLIVGESDLKYPDERFKSNNDREKFKAARKYAEQFFPESSQDDIGLHLIIVGNTSHAGFTTFTDQHNWCRRYSVVLPSPKDNVLLEFAFVFFAVGPFKSFCRVAGLFDRMVESLIISGVRNE
;
A
#
# COMPACT_ATOMS: atom_id res chain seq x y z
N MET A 1 -17.75 -13.73 27.89
CA MET A 1 -18.36 -13.32 26.60
C MET A 1 -17.25 -12.73 25.73
N LEU A 2 -16.78 -13.45 24.71
CA LEU A 2 -15.57 -13.12 23.93
C LEU A 2 -15.86 -12.01 22.89
N MET A 3 -15.52 -10.77 23.23
CA MET A 3 -15.49 -9.64 22.29
C MET A 3 -14.18 -9.70 21.49
N VAL A 4 -14.26 -10.24 20.27
CA VAL A 4 -13.14 -10.30 19.32
C VAL A 4 -13.28 -9.11 18.37
N GLY A 5 -12.28 -8.23 18.33
CA GLY A 5 -12.34 -6.97 17.58
C GLY A 5 -12.50 -7.15 16.06
N TRP A 6 -12.80 -6.03 15.39
CA TRP A 6 -13.39 -5.90 14.06
C TRP A 6 -12.69 -6.69 12.93
N LEU A 7 -11.37 -6.59 12.83
CA LEU A 7 -10.61 -7.36 11.82
C LEU A 7 -10.60 -8.87 12.10
N ALA A 8 -10.74 -9.31 13.35
CA ALA A 8 -10.76 -10.73 13.68
C ALA A 8 -12.03 -11.45 13.17
N GLN A 9 -13.11 -10.72 12.89
CA GLN A 9 -14.32 -11.27 12.26
C GLN A 9 -14.20 -11.33 10.73
N ALA A 10 -13.56 -10.35 10.10
CA ALA A 10 -13.10 -10.49 8.72
C ALA A 10 -12.05 -11.62 8.57
N TYR A 11 -11.30 -11.89 9.65
CA TYR A 11 -10.30 -12.97 9.73
C TYR A 11 -10.92 -14.37 9.93
N PHE A 12 -12.11 -14.49 10.53
CA PHE A 12 -12.69 -15.80 10.88
C PHE A 12 -12.99 -16.70 9.66
N PHE A 13 -13.00 -16.14 8.45
CA PHE A 13 -13.10 -16.89 7.19
C PHE A 13 -11.75 -17.40 6.66
N CYS A 14 -10.63 -17.02 7.27
CA CYS A 14 -9.27 -17.48 6.95
C CYS A 14 -8.79 -18.55 7.95
N LYS A 15 -9.71 -19.35 8.52
CA LYS A 15 -9.34 -20.46 9.42
C LYS A 15 -8.75 -21.62 8.60
N LEU A 16 -7.43 -21.69 8.71
CA LEU A 16 -6.44 -22.49 7.98
C LEU A 16 -6.54 -24.03 8.14
N LYS A 17 -6.32 -24.73 7.02
CA LYS A 17 -5.31 -25.81 6.97
C LYS A 17 -3.98 -25.18 6.53
N ARG A 18 -2.85 -25.63 7.12
CA ARG A 18 -1.50 -25.16 6.80
C ARG A 18 -1.23 -25.22 5.29
N CYS A 19 -1.04 -24.08 4.64
CA CYS A 19 -0.57 -24.02 3.26
C CYS A 19 0.96 -24.01 3.26
N ARG A 20 1.60 -24.89 2.47
CA ARG A 20 3.07 -24.94 2.36
C ARG A 20 3.54 -23.98 1.28
N ARG A 21 4.31 -22.95 1.69
CA ARG A 21 5.08 -21.96 0.89
C ARG A 21 4.27 -21.14 -0.11
N THR A 22 4.22 -19.83 0.08
CA THR A 22 3.57 -18.90 -0.84
C THR A 22 4.41 -18.66 -2.10
N PRO A 23 3.81 -18.21 -3.21
CA PRO A 23 4.55 -17.70 -4.36
C PRO A 23 5.47 -16.51 -4.03
N PHE A 24 5.15 -15.74 -2.99
CA PHE A 24 5.96 -14.61 -2.51
C PHE A 24 7.18 -15.08 -1.70
N ASP A 25 7.08 -16.21 -0.99
CA ASP A 25 8.24 -16.86 -0.39
C ASP A 25 9.30 -17.19 -1.45
N ARG A 26 8.96 -17.43 -2.72
CA ARG A 26 9.97 -17.59 -3.78
C ARG A 26 10.65 -16.30 -4.21
N GLN A 27 10.00 -15.14 -4.03
CA GLN A 27 10.64 -13.84 -4.27
C GLN A 27 11.57 -13.46 -3.11
N ARG A 28 11.20 -13.77 -1.85
CA ARG A 28 12.07 -13.61 -0.67
C ARG A 28 13.21 -14.65 -0.59
N MET A 29 12.95 -15.92 -0.88
CA MET A 29 13.92 -17.01 -0.67
C MET A 29 15.06 -17.09 -1.70
N ASN A 30 15.03 -16.30 -2.77
CA ASN A 30 16.18 -16.17 -3.67
C ASN A 30 17.24 -15.17 -3.18
N VAL A 31 17.01 -14.49 -2.04
CA VAL A 31 18.03 -13.62 -1.42
C VAL A 31 19.09 -14.46 -0.65
N ALA A 32 18.76 -15.70 -0.26
CA ALA A 32 19.64 -16.53 0.56
C ALA A 32 20.42 -17.63 -0.21
N SER A 33 20.22 -17.78 -1.53
CA SER A 33 20.99 -18.76 -2.32
C SER A 33 22.02 -18.06 -3.20
N SER A 34 23.28 -18.44 -3.03
CA SER A 34 24.53 -17.92 -3.60
C SER A 34 24.64 -17.87 -5.14
N SER A 35 23.67 -17.29 -5.84
CA SER A 35 23.81 -16.99 -7.26
C SER A 35 24.38 -15.58 -7.41
N LYS A 36 25.42 -15.41 -8.24
CA LYS A 36 26.13 -14.15 -8.50
C LYS A 36 25.27 -13.03 -9.14
N ASN A 37 23.94 -13.15 -9.11
CA ASN A 37 22.99 -12.23 -9.72
C ASN A 37 22.16 -11.51 -8.65
N ALA A 38 22.08 -10.18 -8.74
CA ALA A 38 21.21 -9.36 -7.90
C ALA A 38 19.75 -9.88 -7.92
N ALA A 39 19.17 -10.01 -6.73
CA ALA A 39 17.81 -10.54 -6.54
C ALA A 39 16.73 -9.60 -7.11
N PHE A 40 16.99 -8.29 -7.10
CA PHE A 40 16.09 -7.24 -7.55
C PHE A 40 16.68 -6.47 -8.73
N ASP A 41 15.80 -6.03 -9.62
CA ASP A 41 16.17 -5.14 -10.73
C ASP A 41 16.23 -3.69 -10.27
N LEU A 42 15.38 -3.28 -9.32
CA LEU A 42 15.27 -1.89 -8.86
C LEU A 42 15.01 -1.79 -7.36
N PHE A 43 15.84 -1.02 -6.65
CA PHE A 43 15.58 -0.53 -5.29
C PHE A 43 14.87 0.82 -5.34
N ILE A 44 13.84 1.04 -4.53
CA ILE A 44 13.15 2.34 -4.46
C ILE A 44 13.35 2.95 -3.07
N SER A 45 13.95 4.14 -3.05
CA SER A 45 14.15 4.95 -1.85
C SER A 45 13.35 6.25 -1.95
N TYR A 46 12.71 6.62 -0.86
CA TYR A 46 11.81 7.75 -0.80
C TYR A 46 11.65 8.21 0.66
N LYS A 47 11.17 9.44 0.84
CA LYS A 47 10.75 9.95 2.14
C LYS A 47 9.26 9.64 2.35
N SER A 48 8.83 9.34 3.58
CA SER A 48 7.46 8.90 3.91
C SER A 48 6.32 9.72 3.29
N GLU A 49 6.53 11.02 3.13
CA GLU A 49 5.60 11.98 2.54
C GLU A 49 5.34 11.70 1.04
N ASP A 50 6.30 11.06 0.35
CA ASP A 50 6.22 10.67 -1.05
C ASP A 50 5.73 9.22 -1.25
N VAL A 51 5.26 8.57 -0.18
CA VAL A 51 4.89 7.15 -0.20
C VAL A 51 3.81 6.82 -1.23
N MET A 52 2.87 7.74 -1.48
CA MET A 52 1.79 7.50 -2.44
C MET A 52 2.33 7.33 -3.86
N LEU A 53 3.25 8.20 -4.27
CA LEU A 53 3.95 8.09 -5.55
C LEU A 53 4.84 6.84 -5.58
N ALA A 54 5.60 6.60 -4.51
CA ALA A 54 6.51 5.46 -4.42
C ALA A 54 5.78 4.11 -4.51
N ARG A 55 4.67 3.95 -3.78
CA ARG A 55 3.83 2.74 -3.80
C ARG A 55 3.21 2.53 -5.16
N TRP A 56 2.59 3.57 -5.72
CA TRP A 56 1.98 3.48 -7.04
C TRP A 56 3.02 3.08 -8.10
N LEU A 57 4.20 3.73 -8.13
CA LEU A 57 5.28 3.36 -9.05
C LEU A 57 5.73 1.92 -8.85
N SER A 58 5.97 1.51 -7.60
CA SER A 58 6.39 0.15 -7.24
C SER A 58 5.40 -0.89 -7.77
N GLU A 59 4.11 -0.69 -7.52
CA GLU A 59 3.05 -1.59 -7.97
C GLU A 59 2.98 -1.67 -9.50
N GLN A 60 3.05 -0.54 -10.20
CA GLN A 60 3.02 -0.54 -11.66
C GLN A 60 4.27 -1.20 -12.26
N LEU A 61 5.45 -0.98 -11.69
CA LEU A 61 6.70 -1.62 -12.11
C LEU A 61 6.67 -3.14 -11.87
N ILE A 62 6.16 -3.59 -10.73
CA ILE A 62 5.94 -5.02 -10.44
C ILE A 62 4.94 -5.63 -11.42
N ALA A 63 3.84 -4.92 -11.73
CA ALA A 63 2.85 -5.34 -12.71
C ALA A 63 3.43 -5.43 -14.14
N ALA A 64 4.45 -4.62 -14.45
CA ALA A 64 5.24 -4.66 -15.68
C ALA A 64 6.33 -5.76 -15.67
N GLY A 65 6.48 -6.51 -14.58
CA GLY A 65 7.42 -7.63 -14.45
C GLY A 65 8.81 -7.24 -13.96
N ILE A 66 8.99 -6.03 -13.44
CA ILE A 66 10.23 -5.60 -12.79
C ILE A 66 10.30 -6.18 -11.38
N LYS A 67 11.45 -6.77 -11.00
CA LYS A 67 11.67 -7.20 -9.62
C LYS A 67 12.04 -5.98 -8.76
N VAL A 68 11.04 -5.36 -8.15
CA VAL A 68 11.23 -4.18 -7.32
C VAL A 68 11.45 -4.59 -5.87
N TRP A 69 12.48 -4.03 -5.23
CA TRP A 69 12.59 -3.98 -3.79
C TRP A 69 11.88 -2.72 -3.30
N PHE A 70 10.76 -2.90 -2.60
CA PHE A 70 9.96 -1.81 -2.04
C PHE A 70 9.65 -2.11 -0.57
N VAL A 71 9.93 -1.15 0.30
CA VAL A 71 9.94 -1.33 1.76
C VAL A 71 8.65 -1.96 2.29
N GLU A 72 7.48 -1.52 1.80
CA GLU A 72 6.18 -2.02 2.28
C GLU A 72 5.91 -3.48 1.92
N TYR A 73 6.53 -4.01 0.85
CA TYR A 73 6.36 -5.41 0.47
C TYR A 73 7.52 -6.29 0.93
N CYS A 74 8.71 -5.72 1.04
CA CYS A 74 9.93 -6.47 1.34
C CYS A 74 10.19 -6.60 2.83
N ILE A 75 9.82 -5.62 3.66
CA ILE A 75 10.01 -5.70 5.11
C ILE A 75 8.79 -6.36 5.76
N PRO A 76 8.97 -7.49 6.48
CA PRO A 76 7.88 -8.10 7.23
C PRO A 76 7.37 -7.14 8.31
N MET A 77 6.04 -7.05 8.45
CA MET A 77 5.39 -6.21 9.46
C MET A 77 5.90 -6.46 10.88
N ARG A 78 6.24 -7.71 11.20
CA ARG A 78 6.70 -8.17 12.52
C ARG A 78 8.21 -8.12 12.75
N ARG A 79 9.03 -7.74 11.75
CA ARG A 79 10.50 -7.72 11.85
C ARG A 79 11.09 -6.33 11.61
N GLN A 80 10.63 -5.35 12.37
CA GLN A 80 11.14 -3.98 12.23
C GLN A 80 12.37 -3.69 13.08
N GLU A 81 12.67 -4.51 14.08
CA GLU A 81 13.94 -4.48 14.79
C GLU A 81 15.13 -4.60 13.81
N ASP A 82 14.92 -5.31 12.70
CA ASP A 82 15.89 -5.50 11.62
C ASP A 82 15.67 -4.52 10.44
N PHE A 83 14.91 -3.43 10.62
CA PHE A 83 14.46 -2.56 9.52
C PHE A 83 15.63 -2.04 8.67
N GLN A 84 16.69 -1.52 9.30
CA GLN A 84 17.85 -1.02 8.57
C GLN A 84 18.62 -2.16 7.87
N GLN A 85 18.69 -3.34 8.49
CA GLN A 85 19.31 -4.51 7.86
C GLN A 85 18.58 -4.88 6.57
N PHE A 86 17.25 -4.92 6.58
CA PHE A 86 16.48 -5.19 5.37
C PHE A 86 16.70 -4.13 4.28
N ILE A 87 16.80 -2.85 4.65
CA ILE A 87 17.13 -1.77 3.70
C ILE A 87 18.51 -1.99 3.12
N ASP A 88 19.50 -2.29 3.95
CA ASP A 88 20.88 -2.49 3.52
C ASP A 88 20.99 -3.70 2.59
N GLU A 89 20.29 -4.79 2.91
CA GLU A 89 20.15 -5.98 2.05
C GLU A 89 19.43 -5.65 0.73
N GLY A 90 18.34 -4.88 0.79
CA GLY A 90 17.56 -4.47 -0.38
C GLY A 90 18.36 -3.61 -1.33
N CYS A 91 19.08 -2.65 -0.75
CA CYS A 91 20.08 -1.86 -1.44
C CYS A 91 21.07 -2.83 -2.10
N HIS A 92 21.85 -3.59 -1.32
CA HIS A 92 22.92 -4.47 -1.81
C HIS A 92 22.48 -5.42 -2.94
N ASN A 93 21.28 -5.99 -2.81
CA ASN A 93 20.75 -7.01 -3.73
C ASN A 93 19.99 -6.45 -4.94
N SER A 94 20.03 -5.13 -5.16
CA SER A 94 19.39 -4.47 -6.31
C SER A 94 20.41 -4.01 -7.35
N LYS A 95 20.09 -4.22 -8.64
CA LYS A 95 20.93 -3.76 -9.77
C LYS A 95 20.94 -2.24 -9.87
N SER A 96 19.75 -1.65 -9.96
CA SER A 96 19.54 -0.22 -10.09
C SER A 96 18.85 0.35 -8.86
N ALA A 97 18.86 1.66 -8.72
CA ALA A 97 18.12 2.38 -7.70
C ALA A 97 17.32 3.53 -8.31
N LEU A 98 16.15 3.78 -7.74
CA LEU A 98 15.32 4.93 -7.99
C LEU A 98 15.16 5.70 -6.68
N PHE A 99 15.53 6.96 -6.71
CA PHE A 99 15.32 7.90 -5.61
C PHE A 99 14.16 8.83 -5.94
N ILE A 100 13.22 8.98 -5.02
CA ILE A 100 12.22 10.05 -5.06
C ILE A 100 12.69 11.12 -4.08
N THR A 101 13.12 12.26 -4.61
CA THR A 101 13.98 13.21 -3.91
C THR A 101 13.29 14.56 -3.72
N ASN A 102 13.59 15.17 -2.57
CA ASN A 102 13.28 16.54 -2.17
C ASN A 102 14.18 16.89 -0.96
N GLU A 103 14.11 18.09 -0.42
CA GLU A 103 14.91 18.55 0.69
C GLU A 103 14.64 17.73 1.96
N ARG A 104 13.42 17.25 2.16
CA ARG A 104 13.07 16.35 3.28
C ARG A 104 13.79 15.00 3.15
N PHE A 105 13.94 14.50 1.93
CA PHE A 105 14.74 13.32 1.64
C PHE A 105 16.22 13.56 2.00
N VAL A 106 16.81 14.67 1.53
CA VAL A 106 18.23 14.99 1.76
C VAL A 106 18.54 15.33 3.22
N SER A 107 17.54 15.80 3.97
CA SER A 107 17.65 16.08 5.41
C SER A 107 17.56 14.81 6.27
N SER A 108 17.14 13.67 5.68
CA SER A 108 17.01 12.40 6.39
C SER A 108 18.32 11.63 6.40
N VAL A 109 18.88 11.40 7.60
CA VAL A 109 20.12 10.62 7.80
C VAL A 109 20.03 9.23 7.15
N HIS A 110 18.86 8.58 7.21
CA HIS A 110 18.64 7.27 6.60
C HIS A 110 18.76 7.32 5.08
N CYS A 111 18.07 8.27 4.44
CA CYS A 111 18.07 8.44 2.99
C CYS A 111 19.47 8.81 2.47
N CYS A 112 20.19 9.67 3.19
CA CYS A 112 21.57 10.02 2.88
C CYS A 112 22.50 8.80 2.91
N GLY A 113 22.40 7.97 3.94
CA GLY A 113 23.18 6.74 4.02
C GLY A 113 22.88 5.79 2.85
N GLU A 114 21.64 5.73 2.34
CA GLU A 114 21.29 4.92 1.18
C GLU A 114 21.95 5.43 -0.11
N VAL A 115 21.91 6.76 -0.33
CA VAL A 115 22.59 7.41 -1.47
C VAL A 115 24.09 7.15 -1.43
N GLU A 116 24.73 7.38 -0.28
CA GLU A 116 26.18 7.18 -0.11
C GLU A 116 26.61 5.75 -0.40
N ARG A 117 25.89 4.76 0.15
CA ARG A 117 26.14 3.33 -0.10
C ARG A 117 26.02 2.98 -1.58
N LEU A 118 25.03 3.53 -2.29
CA LEU A 118 24.84 3.28 -3.72
C LEU A 118 25.89 3.98 -4.60
N LEU A 119 26.31 5.19 -4.21
CA LEU A 119 27.34 5.94 -4.92
C LEU A 119 28.73 5.31 -4.79
N GLN A 120 29.04 4.74 -3.63
CA GLN A 120 30.32 4.08 -3.32
C GLN A 120 30.50 2.71 -3.97
N ARG A 121 29.49 2.17 -4.67
CA ARG A 121 29.63 0.89 -5.36
C ARG A 121 30.70 0.93 -6.44
N PRO A 122 31.49 -0.14 -6.61
CA PRO A 122 32.39 -0.29 -7.75
C PRO A 122 31.65 -0.07 -9.07
N HIS A 123 32.28 0.62 -10.02
CA HIS A 123 31.66 0.96 -11.31
C HIS A 123 31.17 -0.30 -12.07
N SER A 124 31.88 -1.42 -11.92
CA SER A 124 31.52 -2.71 -12.54
C SER A 124 30.25 -3.36 -11.96
N THR A 125 29.80 -2.95 -10.78
CA THR A 125 28.58 -3.44 -10.11
C THR A 125 27.53 -2.34 -9.90
N LYS A 126 27.86 -1.11 -10.28
CA LYS A 126 26.97 0.04 -10.22
C LYS A 126 26.00 -0.01 -11.39
N GLY A 127 24.78 -0.50 -11.14
CA GLY A 127 23.71 -0.31 -12.10
C GLY A 127 23.26 1.16 -12.15
N MET A 128 22.24 1.41 -12.97
CA MET A 128 21.74 2.75 -13.21
C MET A 128 21.12 3.37 -11.94
N LEU A 129 21.47 4.63 -11.68
CA LEU A 129 20.79 5.47 -10.69
C LEU A 129 19.77 6.35 -11.40
N LEU A 130 18.55 6.34 -10.88
CA LEU A 130 17.42 7.12 -11.36
C LEU A 130 16.95 8.06 -10.26
N GLU A 131 16.46 9.22 -10.67
CA GLU A 131 15.91 10.21 -9.77
C GLU A 131 14.56 10.73 -10.29
N ILE A 132 13.60 10.87 -9.39
CA ILE A 132 12.38 11.63 -9.60
C ILE A 132 12.38 12.75 -8.57
N CYS A 133 12.46 14.00 -9.02
CA CYS A 133 12.47 15.17 -8.14
C CYS A 133 11.02 15.57 -7.82
N ASN A 134 10.59 15.50 -6.56
CA ASN A 134 9.22 15.77 -6.11
C ASN A 134 9.17 16.64 -4.82
N PRO A 135 9.24 17.98 -4.92
CA PRO A 135 9.48 18.79 -6.13
C PRO A 135 10.98 18.85 -6.50
N LYS A 136 11.31 19.56 -7.59
CA LYS A 136 12.70 19.81 -7.98
C LYS A 136 13.39 20.79 -7.05
N GLU A 137 14.45 20.33 -6.38
CA GLU A 137 15.23 21.11 -5.43
C GLU A 137 16.74 20.80 -5.59
N PRO A 138 17.63 21.79 -5.41
CA PRO A 138 19.05 21.65 -5.76
C PRO A 138 19.87 20.88 -4.72
N LEU A 139 19.38 20.79 -3.48
CA LEU A 139 20.17 20.36 -2.32
C LEU A 139 20.79 18.96 -2.46
N LEU A 140 20.12 18.03 -3.15
CA LEU A 140 20.67 16.70 -3.38
C LEU A 140 21.92 16.76 -4.27
N HIS A 141 21.87 17.52 -5.37
CA HIS A 141 22.95 17.62 -6.34
C HIS A 141 24.12 18.45 -5.81
N GLU A 142 23.85 19.44 -4.97
CA GLU A 142 24.87 20.18 -4.22
C GLU A 142 25.61 19.28 -3.24
N LYS A 143 24.87 18.45 -2.48
CA LYS A 143 25.45 17.55 -1.48
C LYS A 143 26.16 16.34 -2.09
N TYR A 144 25.60 15.79 -3.17
CA TYR A 144 26.05 14.56 -3.80
C TYR A 144 26.32 14.78 -5.29
N THR A 145 27.52 15.27 -5.62
CA THR A 145 27.95 15.48 -7.02
C THR A 145 27.88 14.21 -7.87
N GLY A 146 28.00 13.03 -7.25
CA GLY A 146 27.82 11.74 -7.93
C GLY A 146 26.40 11.49 -8.46
N MET A 147 25.40 12.23 -7.99
CA MET A 147 24.03 12.21 -8.51
C MET A 147 23.85 13.05 -9.77
N LEU A 148 24.79 13.94 -10.11
CA LEU A 148 24.73 14.72 -11.37
C LEU A 148 24.77 13.83 -12.62
N ALA A 149 25.35 12.64 -12.51
CA ALA A 149 25.38 11.65 -13.58
C ALA A 149 24.12 10.76 -13.62
N ALA A 150 23.23 10.85 -12.63
CA ALA A 150 21.98 10.09 -12.62
C ALA A 150 21.01 10.65 -13.65
N ARG A 151 20.21 9.76 -14.25
CA ARG A 151 19.07 10.22 -15.06
C ARG A 151 18.01 10.72 -14.10
N HIS A 152 17.50 11.93 -14.33
CA HIS A 152 16.48 12.53 -13.48
C HIS A 152 15.22 12.88 -14.28
N PHE A 153 14.11 12.98 -13.55
CA PHE A 153 12.81 13.43 -14.04
C PHE A 153 12.19 14.38 -13.03
N ASP A 154 11.85 15.60 -13.48
CA ASP A 154 11.18 16.57 -12.64
C ASP A 154 9.68 16.24 -12.58
N TYR A 155 9.17 15.88 -11.41
CA TYR A 155 7.79 15.45 -11.25
C TYR A 155 6.81 16.63 -11.35
N THR A 156 5.93 16.57 -12.34
CA THR A 156 4.92 17.62 -12.61
C THR A 156 3.51 17.27 -12.13
N GLY A 157 3.37 16.21 -11.31
CA GLY A 157 2.06 15.73 -10.82
C GLY A 157 1.48 14.55 -11.59
N THR A 158 2.09 14.15 -12.71
CA THR A 158 1.58 13.04 -13.54
C THR A 158 2.35 11.75 -13.30
N SER A 159 1.81 10.86 -12.47
CA SER A 159 2.45 9.57 -12.15
C SER A 159 2.75 8.72 -13.39
N SER A 160 1.92 8.78 -14.44
CA SER A 160 2.15 8.05 -15.70
C SER A 160 3.45 8.45 -16.41
N ASP A 161 3.83 9.72 -16.36
CA ASP A 161 5.06 10.19 -16.99
C ASP A 161 6.29 9.76 -16.18
N ALA A 162 6.21 9.80 -14.85
CA ALA A 162 7.23 9.23 -13.98
C ALA A 162 7.44 7.72 -14.23
N LEU A 163 6.35 6.96 -14.39
CA LEU A 163 6.44 5.54 -14.71
C LEU A 163 7.06 5.29 -16.09
N ARG A 164 6.69 6.11 -17.09
CA ARG A 164 7.28 6.06 -18.44
C ARG A 164 8.79 6.28 -18.35
N PHE A 165 9.20 7.35 -17.67
CA PHE A 165 10.61 7.67 -17.46
C PHE A 165 11.39 6.49 -16.85
N VAL A 166 10.87 5.87 -15.78
CA VAL A 166 11.55 4.74 -15.13
C VAL A 166 11.63 3.53 -16.06
N LEU A 167 10.53 3.16 -16.72
CA LEU A 167 10.50 2.00 -17.61
C LEU A 167 11.42 2.18 -18.82
N GLU A 168 11.38 3.33 -19.48
CA GLU A 168 12.27 3.63 -20.61
C GLU A 168 13.73 3.64 -20.19
N SER A 169 14.02 4.17 -19.00
CA SER A 169 15.39 4.14 -18.46
C SER A 169 15.88 2.72 -18.21
N LEU A 170 14.99 1.82 -17.80
CA LEU A 170 15.29 0.39 -17.63
C LEU A 170 15.23 -0.41 -18.95
N GLY A 171 15.13 0.25 -20.11
CA GLY A 171 15.06 -0.40 -21.43
C GLY A 171 13.76 -1.17 -21.66
N ARG A 172 12.68 -0.79 -20.97
CA ARG A 172 11.36 -1.41 -21.08
C ARG A 172 10.42 -0.50 -21.86
N ARG A 173 9.57 -1.10 -22.70
CA ARG A 173 8.51 -0.36 -23.37
C ARG A 173 7.40 -0.04 -22.39
N TYR A 174 7.15 1.24 -22.19
CA TYR A 174 5.95 1.70 -21.51
C TYR A 174 4.72 1.30 -22.32
N ARG A 175 3.79 0.59 -21.69
CA ARG A 175 2.43 0.42 -22.23
C ARG A 175 1.51 1.16 -21.29
N HIS A 176 0.90 2.23 -21.79
CA HIS A 176 -0.06 2.98 -21.01
C HIS A 176 -1.14 1.99 -20.56
N PRO A 177 -1.39 1.84 -19.25
CA PRO A 177 -2.56 1.12 -18.81
C PRO A 177 -3.76 1.85 -19.40
N THR A 178 -4.58 1.20 -20.21
CA THR A 178 -5.85 1.78 -20.67
C THR A 178 -6.79 1.82 -19.47
N ILE A 179 -6.56 2.79 -18.58
CA ILE A 179 -7.56 3.22 -17.62
C ILE A 179 -8.32 4.27 -18.41
N THR A 180 -9.46 3.87 -18.94
CA THR A 180 -10.44 4.81 -19.48
C THR A 180 -10.71 5.84 -18.40
N SER A 181 -10.54 7.11 -18.76
CA SER A 181 -11.01 8.26 -17.98
C SER A 181 -12.53 8.16 -17.91
N GLU A 182 -13.02 7.35 -16.99
CA GLU A 182 -14.42 7.27 -16.66
C GLU A 182 -14.72 8.40 -15.68
N HIS A 183 -15.82 9.11 -15.92
CA HIS A 183 -16.29 10.13 -14.98
C HIS A 183 -16.57 9.48 -13.62
N PRO A 184 -16.18 10.10 -12.50
CA PRO A 184 -16.45 9.58 -11.16
C PRO A 184 -17.94 9.26 -10.97
N GLN A 185 -18.28 7.99 -10.80
CA GLN A 185 -19.62 7.50 -10.46
C GLN A 185 -19.72 7.37 -8.95
N ARG A 186 -20.13 8.46 -8.30
CA ARG A 186 -20.24 8.50 -6.83
C ARG A 186 -21.57 7.89 -6.38
N GLU A 187 -21.49 6.91 -5.49
CA GLU A 187 -22.65 6.24 -4.92
C GLU A 187 -22.77 6.57 -3.43
N THR A 188 -24.01 6.75 -2.96
CA THR A 188 -24.30 7.10 -1.56
C THR A 188 -24.92 5.92 -0.82
N PHE A 189 -24.38 5.66 0.36
CA PHE A 189 -24.81 4.61 1.28
C PHE A 189 -25.19 5.23 2.62
N SER A 190 -25.85 4.45 3.47
CA SER A 190 -26.28 4.85 4.81
C SER A 190 -25.75 3.87 5.85
N PHE A 191 -25.49 4.37 7.06
CA PHE A 191 -25.26 3.62 8.29
C PHE A 191 -26.01 4.35 9.41
N GLY A 192 -27.11 3.77 9.90
CA GLY A 192 -28.08 4.50 10.73
C GLY A 192 -28.50 5.83 10.08
N VAL A 193 -28.23 6.93 10.79
CA VAL A 193 -28.55 8.32 10.37
C VAL A 193 -27.45 9.00 9.54
N ILE A 194 -26.32 8.33 9.35
CA ILE A 194 -25.14 8.88 8.67
C ILE A 194 -25.17 8.44 7.22
N SER A 195 -24.87 9.35 6.31
CA SER A 195 -24.66 9.03 4.89
C SER A 195 -23.19 9.12 4.55
N TYR A 196 -22.70 8.21 3.73
CA TYR A 196 -21.34 8.26 3.19
C TYR A 196 -21.36 7.95 1.70
N SER A 197 -20.34 8.39 0.98
CA SER A 197 -20.23 8.16 -0.45
C SER A 197 -18.86 7.67 -0.87
N LEU A 198 -18.84 6.87 -1.93
CA LEU A 198 -17.64 6.28 -2.54
C LEU A 198 -17.66 6.53 -4.05
N ASP A 199 -16.49 6.70 -4.63
CA ASP A 199 -16.30 6.58 -6.07
C ASP A 199 -16.35 5.09 -6.47
N MET A 200 -17.46 4.71 -7.09
CA MET A 200 -17.76 3.35 -7.54
C MET A 200 -17.52 3.20 -9.04
N THR A 201 -16.72 4.07 -9.67
CA THR A 201 -16.48 4.07 -11.12
C THR A 201 -16.06 2.71 -11.68
N GLY A 202 -16.94 2.15 -12.51
CA GLY A 202 -16.78 0.85 -13.16
C GLY A 202 -16.81 -0.35 -12.20
N TRP A 203 -17.31 -0.19 -10.97
CA TRP A 203 -17.56 -1.28 -10.03
C TRP A 203 -19.01 -1.73 -10.12
N ASP A 204 -19.22 -3.04 -10.26
CA ASP A 204 -20.55 -3.61 -10.15
C ASP A 204 -20.93 -3.73 -8.68
N ILE A 205 -21.93 -2.98 -8.23
CA ILE A 205 -22.52 -3.17 -6.90
C ILE A 205 -23.37 -4.44 -6.94
N LYS A 206 -23.03 -5.42 -6.11
CA LYS A 206 -23.89 -6.60 -5.90
C LYS A 206 -24.95 -6.23 -4.87
N SER A 207 -26.19 -6.67 -5.10
CA SER A 207 -27.31 -6.42 -4.18
C SER A 207 -26.92 -6.77 -2.74
N ARG A 208 -27.53 -6.06 -1.76
CA ARG A 208 -27.39 -6.31 -0.32
C ARG A 208 -27.87 -7.73 0.01
N GLY A 209 -27.03 -8.73 -0.28
CA GLY A 209 -27.36 -10.15 -0.17
C GLY A 209 -26.72 -10.78 1.07
N ASP A 210 -27.56 -11.57 1.75
CA ASP A 210 -27.51 -12.17 3.10
C ASP A 210 -26.29 -13.01 3.50
N TRP A 211 -25.17 -12.96 2.78
CA TRP A 211 -23.98 -13.76 3.13
C TRP A 211 -23.29 -13.33 4.43
N TRP A 212 -23.84 -12.34 5.14
CA TRP A 212 -23.32 -11.87 6.42
C TRP A 212 -24.47 -11.41 7.29
N THR A 213 -24.73 -12.11 8.40
CA THR A 213 -25.44 -11.54 9.54
C THR A 213 -24.44 -10.67 10.31
N PRO A 214 -24.61 -9.34 10.32
CA PRO A 214 -23.85 -8.51 11.23
C PRO A 214 -23.95 -9.03 12.65
N LYS A 215 -22.87 -8.93 13.43
CA LYS A 215 -23.06 -8.95 14.88
C LYS A 215 -23.94 -7.75 15.27
N ALA A 216 -24.72 -7.90 16.33
CA ALA A 216 -25.62 -6.86 16.84
C ALA A 216 -24.86 -5.52 16.97
N GLY A 217 -25.30 -4.51 16.21
CA GLY A 217 -24.71 -3.17 16.16
C GLY A 217 -24.03 -2.77 14.84
N ASN A 218 -23.78 -3.71 13.93
CA ASN A 218 -23.09 -3.41 12.67
C ASN A 218 -24.06 -3.43 11.48
N GLU A 219 -23.79 -2.64 10.43
CA GLU A 219 -24.48 -2.79 9.15
C GLU A 219 -23.51 -3.28 8.09
N GLY A 220 -23.96 -4.26 7.29
CA GLY A 220 -23.21 -4.69 6.11
C GLY A 220 -23.22 -3.55 5.07
N GLY A 221 -22.04 -3.03 4.76
CA GLY A 221 -21.86 -2.07 3.67
C GLY A 221 -21.97 -2.74 2.29
N PRO A 222 -21.75 -1.99 1.20
CA PRO A 222 -21.82 -2.52 -0.15
C PRO A 222 -20.81 -3.64 -0.39
N LYS A 223 -21.22 -4.60 -1.22
CA LYS A 223 -20.35 -5.57 -1.86
C LYS A 223 -20.19 -5.17 -3.32
N PHE A 224 -18.98 -5.23 -3.83
CA PHE A 224 -18.69 -4.76 -5.17
C PHE A 224 -17.67 -5.66 -5.86
N SER A 225 -17.72 -5.67 -7.19
CA SER A 225 -16.77 -6.43 -8.00
C SER A 225 -16.44 -5.71 -9.29
N LYS A 226 -15.25 -5.94 -9.83
CA LYS A 226 -14.83 -5.42 -11.14
C LYS A 226 -14.04 -6.49 -11.88
N ARG A 227 -14.12 -6.49 -13.21
CA ARG A 227 -13.27 -7.34 -14.07
C ARG A 227 -12.23 -6.46 -14.76
N ILE A 228 -10.96 -6.81 -14.63
CA ILE A 228 -9.85 -6.01 -15.16
C ILE A 228 -8.83 -6.94 -15.81
N GLY A 229 -8.69 -6.85 -17.13
CA GLY A 229 -7.76 -7.70 -17.89
C GLY A 229 -7.98 -9.20 -17.63
N GLY A 230 -9.24 -9.63 -17.55
CA GLY A 230 -9.62 -11.01 -17.24
C GLY A 230 -9.56 -11.41 -15.77
N MET A 231 -8.96 -10.59 -14.91
CA MET A 231 -8.92 -10.82 -13.46
C MET A 231 -10.23 -10.36 -12.81
N ARG A 232 -10.77 -11.17 -11.91
CA ARG A 232 -11.89 -10.79 -11.04
C ARG A 232 -11.33 -10.19 -9.75
N VAL A 233 -11.71 -8.95 -9.47
CA VAL A 233 -11.53 -8.32 -8.16
C VAL A 233 -12.88 -8.15 -7.50
N SER A 234 -12.91 -8.28 -6.19
CA SER A 234 -14.10 -8.07 -5.39
C SER A 234 -13.74 -7.40 -4.08
N GLY A 235 -14.68 -6.71 -3.47
CA GLY A 235 -14.51 -6.24 -2.11
C GLY A 235 -15.83 -6.03 -1.41
N ASN A 236 -15.71 -5.77 -0.12
CA ASN A 236 -16.80 -5.43 0.75
C ASN A 236 -16.37 -4.34 1.72
N LEU A 237 -17.35 -3.53 2.12
CA LEU A 237 -17.22 -2.55 3.18
C LEU A 237 -18.06 -2.97 4.38
N ILE A 238 -17.51 -2.82 5.58
CA ILE A 238 -18.24 -2.90 6.84
C ILE A 238 -18.10 -1.55 7.53
N VAL A 239 -19.21 -1.03 8.05
CA VAL A 239 -19.23 0.21 8.82
C VAL A 239 -19.82 -0.09 10.20
N GLY A 240 -19.20 0.48 11.23
CA GLY A 240 -19.68 0.36 12.60
C GLY A 240 -19.04 1.42 13.49
N GLU A 241 -19.59 1.58 14.69
CA GLU A 241 -18.89 2.32 15.75
C GLU A 241 -17.58 1.62 16.08
N SER A 242 -16.51 2.40 16.20
CA SER A 242 -15.19 1.87 16.51
C SER A 242 -15.14 1.40 17.98
N ASP A 243 -15.28 0.09 18.26
CA ASP A 243 -15.04 -0.54 19.59
C ASP A 243 -13.54 -0.58 19.96
N LEU A 244 -12.80 0.45 19.57
CA LEU A 244 -11.42 0.63 19.99
C LEU A 244 -11.43 1.04 21.47
N LYS A 245 -11.42 0.04 22.35
CA LYS A 245 -11.15 0.18 23.79
C LYS A 245 -9.82 0.88 24.08
N TYR A 246 -8.97 1.06 23.08
CA TYR A 246 -7.77 1.86 23.14
C TYR A 246 -8.05 3.20 22.44
N PRO A 247 -7.87 4.34 23.12
CA PRO A 247 -7.95 5.64 22.46
C PRO A 247 -6.90 5.64 21.37
N ASP A 248 -7.38 5.53 20.14
CA ASP A 248 -6.56 5.09 19.03
C ASP A 248 -5.42 6.08 18.81
N GLU A 249 -4.21 5.65 19.15
CA GLU A 249 -2.99 6.45 18.98
C GLU A 249 -2.81 6.86 17.51
N ARG A 250 -3.45 6.15 16.55
CA ARG A 250 -3.52 6.54 15.14
C ARG A 250 -4.17 7.92 14.92
N PHE A 251 -4.99 8.41 15.86
CA PHE A 251 -5.66 9.72 15.80
C PHE A 251 -5.02 10.80 16.68
N LYS A 252 -4.22 10.41 17.68
CA LYS A 252 -3.65 11.38 18.62
C LYS A 252 -2.50 12.19 18.02
N SER A 253 -1.83 11.62 17.03
CA SER A 253 -0.64 12.20 16.44
C SER A 253 -0.85 12.56 14.98
N ASN A 254 -0.34 13.72 14.58
CA ASN A 254 -0.17 14.07 13.17
C ASN A 254 1.14 13.51 12.59
N ASN A 255 1.93 12.78 13.38
CA ASN A 255 3.18 12.18 12.95
C ASN A 255 2.92 10.80 12.31
N ASP A 256 3.15 10.69 11.00
CA ASP A 256 2.96 9.44 10.26
C ASP A 256 3.77 8.27 10.83
N ARG A 257 4.95 8.52 11.44
CA ARG A 257 5.74 7.46 12.06
C ARG A 257 5.04 6.87 13.28
N GLU A 258 4.35 7.70 14.05
CA GLU A 258 3.58 7.25 15.22
C GLU A 258 2.31 6.52 14.77
N LYS A 259 1.63 7.03 13.74
CA LYS A 259 0.48 6.35 13.12
C LYS A 259 0.86 4.98 12.55
N PHE A 260 2.02 4.89 11.89
CA PHE A 260 2.53 3.63 11.36
C PHE A 260 2.81 2.62 12.50
N LYS A 261 3.44 3.07 13.60
CA LYS A 261 3.64 2.23 14.80
C LYS A 261 2.32 1.75 15.40
N ALA A 262 1.34 2.65 15.52
CA ALA A 262 0.02 2.31 16.05
C ALA A 262 -0.73 1.34 15.12
N ALA A 263 -0.66 1.55 13.80
CA ALA A 263 -1.21 0.63 12.80
C ALA A 263 -0.55 -0.76 12.87
N ARG A 264 0.74 -0.82 13.16
CA ARG A 264 1.46 -2.09 13.38
C ARG A 264 0.98 -2.81 14.63
N LYS A 265 0.89 -2.12 15.76
CA LYS A 265 0.38 -2.68 17.03
C LYS A 265 -1.04 -3.21 16.86
N TYR A 266 -1.87 -2.45 16.14
CA TYR A 266 -3.20 -2.89 15.74
C TYR A 266 -3.11 -4.18 14.90
N ALA A 267 -2.27 -4.21 13.87
CA ALA A 267 -2.09 -5.41 13.03
C ALA A 267 -1.65 -6.65 13.84
N GLU A 268 -0.72 -6.51 14.78
CA GLU A 268 -0.24 -7.59 15.65
C GLU A 268 -1.38 -8.21 16.49
N GLN A 269 -2.38 -7.42 16.89
CA GLN A 269 -3.55 -7.91 17.63
C GLN A 269 -4.53 -8.68 16.74
N PHE A 270 -4.62 -8.32 15.45
CA PHE A 270 -5.65 -8.82 14.54
C PHE A 270 -5.20 -9.92 13.59
N PHE A 271 -3.90 -9.99 13.31
CA PHE A 271 -3.30 -11.04 12.50
C PHE A 271 -2.55 -12.00 13.44
N PRO A 272 -3.06 -13.23 13.68
CA PRO A 272 -2.39 -14.24 14.49
C PRO A 272 -1.00 -14.58 13.95
N GLU A 273 -0.05 -14.92 14.82
CA GLU A 273 1.31 -15.33 14.42
C GLU A 273 1.33 -16.47 13.39
N SER A 274 0.30 -17.32 13.38
CA SER A 274 0.16 -18.42 12.42
C SER A 274 -0.22 -18.00 11.01
N SER A 275 -0.63 -16.73 10.77
CA SER A 275 -0.72 -16.21 9.40
C SER A 275 0.68 -15.87 8.93
N GLN A 276 1.41 -16.87 8.44
CA GLN A 276 2.78 -16.75 7.94
C GLN A 276 2.90 -15.93 6.63
N ASP A 277 1.87 -15.16 6.27
CA ASP A 277 1.69 -14.50 4.97
C ASP A 277 1.53 -12.97 5.10
N ASP A 278 2.21 -12.35 6.07
CA ASP A 278 2.22 -10.89 6.25
C ASP A 278 2.89 -10.24 5.03
N ILE A 279 2.13 -9.57 4.16
CA ILE A 279 2.73 -8.90 3.00
C ILE A 279 2.27 -7.46 2.95
N GLY A 280 2.70 -6.71 3.95
CA GLY A 280 2.85 -5.27 3.88
C GLY A 280 1.86 -4.47 4.71
N LEU A 281 2.43 -3.54 5.47
CA LEU A 281 1.71 -2.50 6.18
C LEU A 281 2.01 -1.18 5.49
N HIS A 282 0.98 -0.39 5.26
CA HIS A 282 1.14 0.93 4.70
C HIS A 282 0.13 1.91 5.28
N LEU A 283 0.40 3.21 5.10
CA LEU A 283 -0.57 4.25 5.39
C LEU A 283 -1.30 4.66 4.11
N ILE A 284 -2.60 4.85 4.23
CA ILE A 284 -3.46 5.46 3.22
C ILE A 284 -4.01 6.78 3.76
N ILE A 285 -4.17 7.80 2.92
CA ILE A 285 -4.66 9.10 3.35
C ILE A 285 -6.12 9.23 2.93
N VAL A 286 -7.02 9.46 3.88
CA VAL A 286 -8.42 9.76 3.59
C VAL A 286 -8.73 11.14 4.17
N GLY A 287 -9.16 12.06 3.30
CA GLY A 287 -9.16 13.48 3.62
C GLY A 287 -7.75 13.95 3.98
N ASN A 288 -7.56 14.40 5.22
CA ASN A 288 -6.26 14.85 5.73
C ASN A 288 -5.67 13.90 6.80
N THR A 289 -6.20 12.68 6.91
CA THR A 289 -5.81 11.74 7.97
C THR A 289 -5.23 10.46 7.38
N SER A 290 -4.07 10.05 7.90
CA SER A 290 -3.45 8.76 7.61
C SER A 290 -4.14 7.63 8.38
N HIS A 291 -4.46 6.56 7.67
CA HIS A 291 -5.15 5.36 8.13
C HIS A 291 -4.34 4.11 7.75
N ALA A 292 -4.73 2.94 8.27
CA ALA A 292 -3.97 1.72 8.07
C ALA A 292 -4.46 0.93 6.86
N GLY A 293 -3.51 0.52 6.01
CA GLY A 293 -3.70 -0.44 4.93
C GLY A 293 -2.81 -1.68 5.14
N PHE A 294 -3.38 -2.86 4.92
CA PHE A 294 -2.69 -4.14 5.09
C PHE A 294 -2.81 -4.93 3.81
N THR A 295 -1.70 -5.46 3.31
CA THR A 295 -1.70 -6.42 2.21
C THR A 295 -1.32 -7.79 2.77
N THR A 296 -2.04 -8.81 2.35
CA THR A 296 -1.87 -10.18 2.83
C THR A 296 -2.10 -11.14 1.68
N PHE A 297 -1.51 -12.32 1.79
CA PHE A 297 -1.87 -13.44 0.92
C PHE A 297 -2.69 -14.45 1.73
N THR A 298 -3.75 -14.95 1.13
CA THR A 298 -4.65 -15.90 1.79
C THR A 298 -4.34 -17.33 1.36
N ASP A 299 -4.76 -18.29 2.16
CA ASP A 299 -4.63 -19.73 1.90
C ASP A 299 -5.37 -20.18 0.62
N GLN A 300 -6.42 -19.46 0.24
CA GLN A 300 -7.16 -19.65 -1.02
C GLN A 300 -6.45 -19.09 -2.26
N HIS A 301 -5.15 -18.76 -2.15
CA HIS A 301 -4.35 -18.15 -3.21
C HIS A 301 -4.86 -16.80 -3.71
N ASN A 302 -5.56 -16.06 -2.85
CA ASN A 302 -6.02 -14.70 -3.15
C ASN A 302 -5.14 -13.68 -2.45
N TRP A 303 -4.77 -12.64 -3.19
CA TRP A 303 -4.25 -11.43 -2.58
C TRP A 303 -5.39 -10.65 -1.95
N CYS A 304 -5.16 -10.19 -0.72
CA CYS A 304 -6.13 -9.39 0.01
C CYS A 304 -5.49 -8.06 0.42
N ARG A 305 -6.19 -6.95 0.13
CA ARG A 305 -5.85 -5.64 0.68
C ARG A 305 -6.98 -5.18 1.60
N ARG A 306 -6.66 -4.89 2.85
CA ARG A 306 -7.60 -4.46 3.89
C ARG A 306 -7.28 -3.05 4.32
N TYR A 307 -8.30 -2.28 4.65
CA TYR A 307 -8.13 -0.94 5.21
C TYR A 307 -8.99 -0.77 6.44
N SER A 308 -8.46 -0.03 7.41
CA SER A 308 -9.17 0.41 8.62
C SER A 308 -9.12 1.93 8.60
N VAL A 309 -10.20 2.53 8.08
CA VAL A 309 -10.37 3.99 8.02
C VAL A 309 -11.31 4.37 9.15
N VAL A 310 -10.83 5.21 10.07
CA VAL A 310 -11.63 5.62 11.23
C VAL A 310 -11.87 7.12 11.15
N LEU A 311 -13.12 7.55 11.23
CA LEU A 311 -13.51 8.95 11.02
C LEU A 311 -14.58 9.35 12.04
N PRO A 312 -14.60 10.61 12.52
CA PRO A 312 -15.65 11.07 13.41
C PRO A 312 -16.99 11.18 12.67
N SER A 313 -18.04 10.68 13.32
CA SER A 313 -19.42 10.87 12.90
C SER A 313 -19.77 12.37 12.89
N PRO A 314 -20.36 12.90 11.81
CA PRO A 314 -20.76 14.30 11.74
C PRO A 314 -21.93 14.64 12.68
N LYS A 315 -22.62 13.64 13.24
CA LYS A 315 -23.78 13.85 14.11
C LYS A 315 -23.39 14.08 15.57
N ASP A 316 -22.53 13.23 16.09
CA ASP A 316 -22.26 13.08 17.53
C ASP A 316 -20.76 12.91 17.84
N ASN A 317 -19.89 13.02 16.82
CA ASN A 317 -18.45 12.88 16.93
C ASN A 317 -17.98 11.49 17.43
N VAL A 318 -18.87 10.49 17.43
CA VAL A 318 -18.50 9.09 17.69
C VAL A 318 -17.60 8.61 16.56
N LEU A 319 -16.50 7.92 16.90
CA LEU A 319 -15.60 7.37 15.89
C LEU A 319 -16.25 6.18 15.17
N LEU A 320 -16.32 6.26 13.85
CA LEU A 320 -16.78 5.18 12.99
C LEU A 320 -15.60 4.50 12.33
N GLU A 321 -15.60 3.17 12.27
CA GLU A 321 -14.64 2.40 11.49
C GLU A 321 -15.27 1.92 10.18
N PHE A 322 -14.62 2.26 9.07
CA PHE A 322 -14.87 1.78 7.72
C PHE A 322 -13.81 0.72 7.39
N ALA A 323 -14.20 -0.55 7.54
CA ALA A 323 -13.34 -1.68 7.27
C ALA A 323 -13.55 -2.16 5.83
N PHE A 324 -12.60 -1.83 4.95
CA PHE A 324 -12.60 -2.30 3.56
C PHE A 324 -11.81 -3.60 3.45
N VAL A 325 -12.33 -4.54 2.67
CA VAL A 325 -11.62 -5.77 2.33
C VAL A 325 -11.74 -6.01 0.83
N PHE A 326 -10.61 -6.01 0.14
CA PHE A 326 -10.50 -6.30 -1.28
C PHE A 326 -9.80 -7.63 -1.49
N PHE A 327 -10.22 -8.35 -2.52
CA PHE A 327 -9.66 -9.62 -2.95
C PHE A 327 -9.33 -9.56 -4.44
N ALA A 328 -8.15 -10.06 -4.81
CA ALA A 328 -7.74 -10.27 -6.19
C ALA A 328 -7.19 -11.69 -6.36
N VAL A 329 -7.75 -12.42 -7.32
CA VAL A 329 -7.32 -13.78 -7.66
C VAL A 329 -6.15 -13.71 -8.63
N GLY A 330 -5.02 -14.35 -8.31
CA GLY A 330 -3.91 -14.52 -9.25
C GLY A 330 -2.52 -14.26 -8.65
N PRO A 331 -1.48 -14.17 -9.50
CA PRO A 331 -0.12 -13.90 -9.04
C PRO A 331 0.03 -12.46 -8.53
N PHE A 332 1.06 -12.21 -7.71
CA PHE A 332 1.29 -10.89 -7.10
C PHE A 332 1.35 -9.75 -8.11
N LYS A 333 2.03 -9.95 -9.24
CA LYS A 333 2.08 -8.97 -10.34
C LYS A 333 0.70 -8.57 -10.87
N SER A 334 -0.27 -9.49 -10.85
CA SER A 334 -1.65 -9.19 -11.25
C SER A 334 -2.35 -8.39 -10.16
N PHE A 335 -2.14 -8.71 -8.88
CA PHE A 335 -2.62 -7.89 -7.76
C PHE A 335 -2.07 -6.46 -7.82
N CYS A 336 -0.77 -6.27 -8.04
CA CYS A 336 -0.17 -4.93 -8.15
C CYS A 336 -0.76 -4.10 -9.31
N ARG A 337 -1.29 -4.74 -10.36
CA ARG A 337 -1.97 -4.04 -11.45
C ARG A 337 -3.26 -3.34 -11.00
N VAL A 338 -3.90 -3.85 -9.95
CA VAL A 338 -5.21 -3.38 -9.47
C VAL A 338 -5.17 -2.78 -8.07
N ALA A 339 -4.08 -2.93 -7.33
CA ALA A 339 -3.96 -2.45 -5.95
C ALA A 339 -4.25 -0.95 -5.82
N GLY A 340 -3.72 -0.11 -6.72
CA GLY A 340 -4.07 1.31 -6.77
C GLY A 340 -5.55 1.64 -7.07
N LEU A 341 -6.37 0.70 -7.56
CA LEU A 341 -7.84 0.92 -7.64
C LEU A 341 -8.51 0.78 -6.27
N PHE A 342 -7.95 -0.06 -5.40
CA PHE A 342 -8.42 -0.22 -4.04
C PHE A 342 -8.11 1.04 -3.25
N ASP A 343 -6.88 1.56 -3.37
CA ASP A 343 -6.45 2.80 -2.71
C ASP A 343 -7.37 3.96 -3.10
N ARG A 344 -7.60 4.17 -4.42
CA ARG A 344 -8.49 5.23 -4.91
C ARG A 344 -9.92 5.14 -4.40
N MET A 345 -10.50 3.93 -4.33
CA MET A 345 -11.85 3.78 -3.79
C MET A 345 -11.89 4.19 -2.31
N VAL A 346 -10.91 3.79 -1.53
CA VAL A 346 -10.84 4.12 -0.10
C VAL A 346 -10.60 5.61 0.12
N GLU A 347 -9.70 6.23 -0.66
CA GLU A 347 -9.43 7.67 -0.67
C GLU A 347 -10.67 8.51 -1.03
N SER A 348 -11.56 7.96 -1.86
CA SER A 348 -12.78 8.64 -2.29
C SER A 348 -13.88 8.72 -1.23
N LEU A 349 -13.70 8.04 -0.08
CA LEU A 349 -14.66 8.00 1.01
C LEU A 349 -14.91 9.41 1.54
N ILE A 350 -16.18 9.84 1.46
CA ILE A 350 -16.65 11.08 2.06
C ILE A 350 -17.82 10.75 2.98
N ILE A 351 -17.74 11.20 4.22
CA ILE A 351 -18.87 11.16 5.15
C ILE A 351 -19.64 12.47 5.02
N SER A 352 -20.93 12.36 4.76
CA SER A 352 -21.87 13.47 4.67
C SER A 352 -22.75 13.52 5.93
N GLY A 353 -23.24 14.73 6.24
CA GLY A 353 -24.09 14.98 7.41
C GLY A 353 -25.40 14.16 7.41
N VAL A 354 -26.15 14.33 8.50
CA VAL A 354 -27.43 13.64 8.72
C VAL A 354 -28.39 13.92 7.57
N ARG A 355 -29.01 12.89 6.98
CA ARG A 355 -30.14 13.12 6.06
C ARG A 355 -31.23 13.83 6.87
N ASN A 356 -31.64 15.01 6.43
CA ASN A 356 -32.89 15.59 6.93
C ASN A 356 -33.99 14.59 6.55
N GLU A 357 -34.54 13.90 7.55
CA GLU A 357 -35.64 12.93 7.38
C GLU A 357 -36.90 13.60 6.83
#